data_AF-A0A355DBZ0-F1
#
_entry.id   AF-A0A355DBZ0-F1
#
_cell.length_a   1.000
_cell.length_b   1.000
_cell.length_c   1.000
_cell.angle_alpha   90.00
_cell.angle_beta   90.00
_cell.angle_gamma   90.00
#
_symmetry.space_group_name_H-M   'P 1'
#
loop_
_entity.id
_entity.type
_entity.pdbx_description
1 polymer ?
#
loop_
_entity_poly.entity_id
_entity_poly.type
_entity_poly.pdbx_seq_one_letter_code
_entity_poly.pdbx_strand_id
1 'polypeptide(L)'
;TREEAEALGAIAFFGDKYGEKVMVLEAGPRSVELCGGTHVSALGDIGPLKIVAEGSIGSNIRRLEAVTGVAPIERLREAEAALAAAAELVGVPVDDVLEGIQKRLAESKALRSDLVAARRQVALGQADDLVAAAEEGLVVALVEGIDRDGLRDLALTIRDRDT
;
A
#
# COMPACT_ATOMS: atom_id res chain seq x y z
N THR A 1 47.18 -17.66 -12.20
CA THR A 1 46.48 -18.94 -12.44
C THR A 1 45.37 -19.09 -11.41
N ARG A 2 44.48 -20.08 -11.55
CA ARG A 2 43.43 -20.34 -10.54
C ARG A 2 44.01 -20.51 -9.13
N GLU A 3 45.08 -21.29 -9.00
CA GLU A 3 45.77 -21.51 -7.72
C GLU A 3 46.30 -20.20 -7.10
N GLU A 4 46.88 -19.32 -7.91
CA GLU A 4 47.35 -18.00 -7.44
C GLU A 4 46.19 -17.11 -6.98
N ALA A 5 45.04 -17.16 -7.69
CA ALA A 5 43.86 -16.37 -7.32
C ALA A 5 43.22 -16.88 -6.02
N GLU A 6 43.13 -18.19 -5.83
CA GLU A 6 42.65 -18.81 -4.58
C GLU A 6 43.58 -18.47 -3.41
N ALA A 7 44.91 -18.44 -3.63
CA ALA A 7 45.88 -18.02 -2.62
C ALA A 7 45.72 -16.55 -2.21
N LEU A 8 45.19 -15.68 -3.09
CA LEU A 8 44.83 -14.30 -2.78
C LEU A 8 43.49 -14.17 -2.03
N GLY A 9 42.80 -15.28 -1.76
CA GLY A 9 41.49 -15.30 -1.10
C GLY A 9 40.32 -14.99 -2.04
N ALA A 10 40.51 -15.12 -3.36
CA ALA A 10 39.44 -14.90 -4.32
C ALA A 10 38.32 -15.94 -4.14
N ILE A 11 37.07 -15.47 -4.06
CA ILE A 11 35.89 -16.34 -3.97
C ILE A 11 35.55 -16.88 -5.37
N ALA A 12 35.45 -18.21 -5.47
CA ALA A 12 35.04 -18.93 -6.66
C ALA A 12 33.60 -19.45 -6.51
N PHE A 13 32.60 -18.62 -6.83
CA PHE A 13 31.18 -18.96 -6.62
C PHE A 13 30.70 -20.22 -7.36
N PHE A 14 31.36 -20.61 -8.44
CA PHE A 14 31.00 -21.75 -9.28
C PHE A 14 31.99 -22.93 -9.24
N GLY A 15 32.93 -22.94 -8.28
CA GLY A 15 33.82 -24.08 -8.00
C GLY A 15 34.57 -24.62 -9.22
N ASP A 16 34.39 -25.90 -9.52
CA ASP A 16 35.14 -26.65 -10.56
C ASP A 16 34.89 -26.19 -12.01
N LYS A 17 33.98 -25.24 -12.24
CA LYS A 17 33.68 -24.73 -13.58
C LYS A 17 34.75 -23.79 -14.15
N TYR A 18 35.70 -23.32 -13.34
CA TYR A 18 36.77 -22.43 -13.77
C TYR A 18 37.99 -23.20 -14.30
N GLY A 19 38.51 -22.79 -15.46
CA GLY A 19 39.74 -23.31 -16.05
C GLY A 19 41.01 -22.83 -15.33
N GLU A 20 42.18 -23.20 -15.86
CA GLU A 20 43.49 -22.87 -15.27
C GLU A 20 43.79 -21.35 -15.27
N LYS A 21 43.33 -20.64 -16.32
CA LYS A 21 43.42 -19.18 -16.45
C LYS A 21 42.08 -18.56 -16.09
N VAL A 22 42.10 -17.63 -15.14
CA VAL A 22 40.92 -16.95 -14.59
C VAL A 22 41.14 -15.44 -14.56
N MET A 23 40.06 -14.67 -14.61
CA MET A 23 40.07 -13.23 -14.37
C MET A 23 39.69 -12.99 -12.91
N VAL A 24 40.54 -12.24 -12.20
CA VAL A 24 40.30 -11.84 -10.81
C VAL A 24 39.78 -10.41 -10.80
N LEU A 25 38.66 -10.19 -10.14
CA LEU A 25 38.12 -8.88 -9.85
C LEU A 25 38.36 -8.56 -8.38
N GLU A 26 38.90 -7.38 -8.11
CA GLU A 26 38.96 -6.80 -6.77
C GLU A 26 38.03 -5.59 -6.68
N ALA A 27 36.96 -5.75 -5.90
CA ALA A 27 35.98 -4.72 -5.59
C ALA A 27 36.22 -4.18 -4.17
N GLY A 28 37.32 -3.44 -4.01
CA GLY A 28 37.73 -2.88 -2.73
C GLY A 28 38.35 -3.93 -1.79
N PRO A 29 38.66 -3.56 -0.53
CA PRO A 29 39.61 -4.31 0.31
C PRO A 29 39.11 -5.66 0.82
N ARG A 30 37.83 -6.01 0.60
CA ARG A 30 37.19 -7.22 1.17
C ARG A 30 36.41 -8.04 0.15
N SER A 31 36.48 -7.70 -1.12
CA SER A 31 35.78 -8.42 -2.18
C SER A 31 36.77 -8.70 -3.29
N VAL A 32 37.28 -9.92 -3.30
CA VAL A 32 38.11 -10.46 -4.37
C VAL A 32 37.38 -11.69 -4.88
N GLU A 33 37.11 -11.75 -6.18
CA GLU A 33 36.29 -12.81 -6.78
C GLU A 33 36.76 -13.19 -8.18
N LEU A 34 36.38 -14.40 -8.60
CA LEU A 34 36.57 -14.86 -9.98
C LEU A 34 35.36 -14.44 -10.82
N CYS A 35 35.49 -13.32 -11.53
CA CYS A 35 34.43 -12.80 -12.39
C CYS A 35 34.94 -12.54 -13.81
N GLY A 36 34.23 -13.11 -14.79
CA GLY A 36 34.49 -12.97 -16.23
C GLY A 36 33.70 -11.83 -16.90
N GLY A 37 32.93 -11.07 -16.12
CA GLY A 37 31.96 -10.10 -16.63
C GLY A 37 32.58 -8.76 -17.03
N THR A 38 31.74 -7.84 -17.49
CA THR A 38 32.10 -6.44 -17.68
C THR A 38 32.05 -5.71 -16.35
N HIS A 39 33.05 -4.88 -16.08
CA HIS A 39 33.15 -4.13 -14.83
C HIS A 39 33.37 -2.65 -15.11
N VAL A 40 32.97 -1.83 -14.13
CA VAL A 40 33.29 -0.41 -14.07
C VAL A 40 34.77 -0.20 -13.76
N SER A 41 35.28 1.01 -14.03
CA SER A 41 36.68 1.35 -13.73
C SER A 41 36.91 1.65 -12.25
N ALA A 42 35.91 2.21 -11.55
CA ALA A 42 35.94 2.42 -10.11
C ALA A 42 34.58 2.09 -9.47
N LEU A 43 34.58 1.65 -8.21
CA LEU A 43 33.32 1.31 -7.50
C LEU A 43 32.33 2.47 -7.41
N GLY A 44 32.82 3.71 -7.39
CA GLY A 44 31.97 4.90 -7.39
C GLY A 44 31.13 5.05 -8.66
N ASP A 45 31.57 4.48 -9.78
CA ASP A 45 30.88 4.55 -11.08
C ASP A 45 29.58 3.73 -11.08
N ILE A 46 29.42 2.79 -10.13
CA ILE A 46 28.18 2.05 -9.92
C ILE A 46 27.05 3.00 -9.47
N GLY A 47 27.40 4.05 -8.72
CA GLY A 47 26.45 5.00 -8.17
C GLY A 47 25.65 4.43 -6.99
N PRO A 48 24.48 5.01 -6.67
CA PRO A 48 23.67 4.56 -5.55
C PRO A 48 23.16 3.13 -5.79
N LEU A 49 23.00 2.37 -4.70
CA LEU A 49 22.38 1.06 -4.73
C LEU A 49 21.14 1.08 -3.83
N LYS A 50 20.02 0.59 -4.36
CA LYS A 50 18.76 0.50 -3.63
C LYS A 50 18.24 -0.92 -3.69
N ILE A 51 18.10 -1.55 -2.52
CA ILE A 51 17.33 -2.77 -2.37
C ILE A 51 15.85 -2.42 -2.55
N VAL A 52 15.20 -3.09 -3.51
CA VAL A 52 13.79 -2.89 -3.87
C VAL A 52 12.90 -4.01 -3.35
N ALA A 53 13.44 -5.21 -3.17
CA ALA A 53 12.72 -6.31 -2.57
C ALA A 53 13.65 -7.24 -1.81
N GLU A 54 13.06 -7.91 -0.84
CA GLU A 54 13.70 -8.91 -0.01
C GLU A 54 12.71 -10.05 0.23
N GLY A 55 13.14 -11.29 0.00
CA GLY A 55 12.32 -12.47 0.22
C GLY A 55 13.11 -13.66 0.75
N SER A 56 12.45 -14.53 1.52
CA SER A 56 13.02 -15.83 1.90
C SER A 56 12.88 -16.82 0.74
N ILE A 57 13.92 -17.61 0.48
CA ILE A 57 13.90 -18.68 -0.53
C ILE A 57 14.31 -20.05 0.05
N GLY A 58 14.32 -20.19 1.37
CA GLY A 58 14.67 -21.43 2.07
C GLY A 58 15.22 -21.17 3.47
N SER A 59 15.49 -22.23 4.22
CA SER A 59 16.11 -22.13 5.55
C SER A 59 17.46 -21.44 5.46
N ASN A 60 17.61 -20.30 6.13
CA ASN A 60 18.82 -19.46 6.15
C ASN A 60 19.24 -18.88 4.78
N ILE A 61 18.32 -18.76 3.80
CA ILE A 61 18.62 -18.15 2.48
C ILE A 61 17.64 -17.03 2.19
N ARG A 62 18.18 -15.86 1.81
CA ARG A 62 17.42 -14.66 1.43
C ARG A 62 17.79 -14.24 0.00
N ARG A 63 16.79 -13.81 -0.77
CA ARG A 63 16.96 -13.14 -2.05
C ARG A 63 16.82 -11.65 -1.84
N LEU A 64 17.83 -10.91 -2.29
CA LEU A 64 17.78 -9.46 -2.40
C LEU A 64 17.65 -9.08 -3.86
N GLU A 65 16.69 -8.23 -4.16
CA GLU A 65 16.56 -7.57 -5.46
C GLU A 65 16.96 -6.11 -5.28
N ALA A 66 17.88 -5.64 -6.10
CA ALA A 66 18.41 -4.30 -6.01
C ALA A 66 18.59 -3.67 -7.39
N VAL A 67 18.48 -2.35 -7.44
CA VAL A 67 18.79 -1.52 -8.62
C VAL A 67 19.92 -0.56 -8.29
N THR A 68 20.67 -0.15 -9.31
CA THR A 68 21.81 0.78 -9.16
C THR A 68 21.90 1.76 -10.33
N GLY A 69 22.92 2.62 -10.35
CA GLY A 69 23.07 3.69 -11.33
C GLY A 69 21.97 4.76 -11.20
N VAL A 70 21.31 5.08 -12.32
CA VAL A 70 20.27 6.12 -12.38
C VAL A 70 18.91 5.66 -11.84
N ALA A 71 18.63 4.35 -11.91
CA ALA A 71 17.33 3.80 -11.55
C ALA A 71 16.91 4.10 -10.08
N PRO A 72 17.78 4.00 -9.06
CA PRO A 72 17.44 4.47 -7.71
C PRO A 72 16.98 5.93 -7.63
N ILE A 73 17.60 6.82 -8.42
CA ILE A 73 17.30 8.26 -8.41
C ILE A 73 15.94 8.51 -9.08
N GLU A 74 15.67 7.84 -10.20
CA GLU A 74 14.37 7.92 -10.88
C GLU A 74 13.24 7.44 -9.95
N ARG A 75 13.44 6.31 -9.26
CA ARG A 75 12.47 5.82 -8.27
C ARG A 75 12.23 6.78 -7.12
N LEU A 76 13.27 7.50 -6.66
CA LEU A 76 13.12 8.52 -5.63
C LEU A 76 12.26 9.69 -6.12
N ARG A 77 12.53 10.18 -7.33
CA ARG A 77 11.75 11.27 -7.94
C ARG A 77 10.28 10.88 -8.17
N GLU A 78 10.03 9.64 -8.61
CA GLU A 78 8.68 9.11 -8.74
C GLU A 78 7.94 9.07 -7.40
N ALA A 79 8.63 8.66 -6.32
CA ALA A 79 8.06 8.65 -4.98
C ALA A 79 7.76 10.06 -4.46
N GLU A 80 8.65 11.02 -4.67
CA GLU A 80 8.45 12.44 -4.32
C GLU A 80 7.25 13.03 -5.07
N ALA A 81 7.14 12.78 -6.38
CA ALA A 81 6.03 13.25 -7.19
C ALA A 81 4.69 12.64 -6.74
N ALA A 82 4.67 11.35 -6.41
CA ALA A 82 3.49 10.67 -5.90
C ALA A 82 3.04 11.24 -4.54
N LEU A 83 3.98 11.53 -3.63
CA LEU A 83 3.69 12.16 -2.34
C LEU A 83 3.16 13.59 -2.51
N ALA A 84 3.76 14.37 -3.40
CA ALA A 84 3.28 15.72 -3.71
C ALA A 84 1.84 15.71 -4.25
N ALA A 85 1.54 14.81 -5.20
CA ALA A 85 0.20 14.67 -5.74
C ALA A 85 -0.81 14.22 -4.67
N ALA A 86 -0.43 13.30 -3.77
CA ALA A 86 -1.29 12.89 -2.66
C ALA A 86 -1.59 14.05 -1.70
N ALA A 87 -0.60 14.88 -1.39
CA ALA A 87 -0.75 16.06 -0.54
C ALA A 87 -1.70 17.10 -1.15
N GLU A 88 -1.59 17.34 -2.46
CA GLU A 88 -2.50 18.21 -3.21
C GLU A 88 -3.95 17.71 -3.17
N LEU A 89 -4.17 16.40 -3.39
CA LEU A 89 -5.51 15.80 -3.34
C LEU A 89 -6.18 15.93 -1.96
N VAL A 90 -5.39 15.88 -0.90
CA VAL A 90 -5.87 15.99 0.49
C VAL A 90 -6.00 17.46 0.93
N GLY A 91 -5.26 18.36 0.27
CA GLY A 91 -5.23 19.79 0.52
C GLY A 91 -4.34 20.19 1.70
N VAL A 92 -3.19 19.53 1.87
CA VAL A 92 -2.24 19.77 2.97
C VAL A 92 -0.79 19.82 2.44
N PRO A 93 0.16 20.37 3.21
CA PRO A 93 1.59 20.21 2.90
C PRO A 93 2.01 18.74 2.83
N VAL A 94 3.08 18.44 2.07
CA VAL A 94 3.61 17.07 1.92
C VAL A 94 3.96 16.43 3.26
N ASP A 95 4.53 17.21 4.18
CA ASP A 95 4.92 16.74 5.51
C ASP A 95 3.70 16.29 6.35
N ASP A 96 2.52 16.85 6.06
CA ASP A 96 1.27 16.58 6.78
C ASP A 96 0.37 15.58 6.04
N VAL A 97 0.81 15.00 4.91
CA VAL A 97 -0.04 14.19 4.02
C VAL A 97 -0.68 13.00 4.75
N LEU A 98 0.06 12.33 5.63
CA LEU A 98 -0.46 11.17 6.36
C LEU A 98 -1.55 11.57 7.37
N GLU A 99 -1.34 12.67 8.10
CA GLU A 99 -2.33 13.19 9.05
C GLU A 99 -3.58 13.69 8.31
N GLY A 100 -3.38 14.39 7.19
CA GLY A 100 -4.47 14.84 6.32
C GLY A 100 -5.31 13.67 5.80
N ILE A 101 -4.69 12.58 5.34
CA ILE A 101 -5.40 11.37 4.92
C ILE A 101 -6.20 10.77 6.07
N GLN A 102 -5.59 10.63 7.26
CA GLN A 102 -6.26 10.09 8.44
C GLN A 102 -7.49 10.92 8.82
N LYS A 103 -7.36 12.25 8.81
CA LYS A 103 -8.47 13.17 9.09
C LYS A 103 -9.61 13.02 8.08
N ARG A 104 -9.30 12.99 6.78
CA ARG A 104 -10.31 12.79 5.71
C ARG A 104 -11.02 11.45 5.83
N LEU A 105 -10.31 10.39 6.18
CA LEU A 105 -10.90 9.07 6.40
C LEU A 105 -11.83 9.06 7.64
N ALA A 106 -11.43 9.72 8.72
CA ALA A 106 -12.25 9.87 9.92
C ALA A 106 -13.52 10.70 9.63
N GLU A 107 -13.38 11.84 8.94
CA GLU A 107 -14.49 12.67 8.48
C GLU A 107 -15.44 11.87 7.58
N SER A 108 -14.92 11.09 6.62
CA SER A 108 -15.76 10.24 5.76
C SER A 108 -16.52 9.18 6.55
N LYS A 109 -15.94 8.62 7.61
CA LYS A 109 -16.61 7.64 8.47
C LYS A 109 -17.72 8.30 9.30
N ALA A 110 -17.46 9.48 9.86
CA ALA A 110 -18.44 10.25 10.62
C ALA A 110 -19.63 10.64 9.73
N LEU A 111 -19.36 11.22 8.55
CA LEU A 111 -20.41 11.62 7.59
C LEU A 111 -21.28 10.44 7.13
N ARG A 112 -20.70 9.24 6.98
CA ARG A 112 -21.48 8.03 6.67
C ARG A 112 -22.41 7.64 7.82
N SER A 113 -21.95 7.75 9.06
CA SER A 113 -22.78 7.51 10.25
C SER A 113 -23.91 8.54 10.35
N ASP A 114 -23.60 9.82 10.16
CA ASP A 114 -24.57 10.92 10.20
C ASP A 114 -25.62 10.77 9.09
N LEU A 115 -25.21 10.33 7.90
CA LEU A 115 -26.13 10.05 6.80
C LEU A 115 -27.14 8.94 7.16
N VAL A 116 -26.69 7.86 7.80
CA VAL A 116 -27.59 6.78 8.26
C VAL A 116 -28.57 7.31 9.30
N ALA A 117 -28.07 8.07 10.28
CA ALA A 117 -28.90 8.68 11.32
C ALA A 117 -29.94 9.66 10.74
N ALA A 118 -29.52 10.53 9.81
CA ALA A 118 -30.41 11.50 9.15
C ALA A 118 -31.49 10.79 8.33
N ARG A 119 -31.15 9.75 7.57
CA ARG A 119 -32.13 8.96 6.81
C ARG A 119 -33.15 8.28 7.73
N ARG A 120 -32.70 7.77 8.87
CA ARG A 120 -33.61 7.21 9.89
C ARG A 120 -34.57 8.27 10.44
N GLN A 121 -34.08 9.48 10.74
CA GLN A 121 -34.95 10.57 11.20
C GLN A 121 -35.98 10.98 10.14
N VAL A 122 -35.58 11.09 8.88
CA VAL A 122 -36.49 11.39 7.77
C VAL A 122 -37.57 10.32 7.64
N ALA A 123 -37.20 9.03 7.69
CA ALA A 123 -38.16 7.94 7.61
C ALA A 123 -39.15 7.93 8.78
N LEU A 124 -38.67 8.17 10.01
CA LEU A 124 -39.54 8.29 11.20
C LEU A 124 -40.49 9.49 11.11
N GLY A 125 -40.06 10.59 10.50
CA GLY A 125 -40.91 11.76 10.24
C GLY A 125 -42.07 11.47 9.29
N GLN A 126 -41.94 10.49 8.39
CA GLN A 126 -43.00 10.07 7.47
C GLN A 126 -44.08 9.22 8.14
N ALA A 127 -43.95 8.86 9.41
CA ALA A 127 -44.88 7.94 10.07
C ALA A 127 -46.33 8.49 10.10
N ASP A 128 -46.55 9.80 10.26
CA ASP A 128 -47.92 10.38 10.25
C ASP A 128 -48.54 10.30 8.85
N ASP A 129 -47.76 10.63 7.82
CA ASP A 129 -48.20 10.54 6.42
C ASP A 129 -48.52 9.07 6.04
N LEU A 130 -47.73 8.13 6.54
CA LEU A 130 -47.94 6.69 6.32
C LEU A 130 -49.18 6.17 7.04
N VAL A 131 -49.45 6.63 8.27
CA VAL A 131 -50.71 6.33 8.97
C VAL A 131 -51.90 6.93 8.23
N ALA A 132 -51.79 8.17 7.75
CA ALA A 132 -52.84 8.83 6.98
C ALA A 132 -53.15 8.14 5.65
N ALA A 133 -52.18 7.41 5.07
CA ALA A 133 -52.33 6.62 3.86
C ALA A 133 -52.84 5.19 4.10
N ALA A 134 -53.21 4.82 5.33
CA ALA A 134 -53.69 3.48 5.64
C ALA A 134 -55.03 3.17 4.94
N GLU A 135 -55.12 1.98 4.34
CA GLU A 135 -56.35 1.45 3.75
C GLU A 135 -56.81 0.24 4.58
N GLU A 136 -58.05 0.26 5.09
CA GLU A 136 -58.60 -0.81 5.96
C GLU A 136 -57.71 -1.16 7.19
N GLY A 137 -56.97 -0.17 7.71
CA GLY A 137 -56.05 -0.37 8.83
C GLY A 137 -54.70 -1.02 8.44
N LEU A 138 -54.39 -1.08 7.14
CA LEU A 138 -53.13 -1.61 6.62
C LEU A 138 -52.31 -0.48 5.98
N VAL A 139 -51.02 -0.42 6.33
CA VAL A 139 -50.03 0.45 5.69
C VAL A 139 -49.10 -0.41 4.84
N VAL A 140 -49.02 -0.12 3.54
CA VAL A 140 -48.11 -0.77 2.59
C VAL A 140 -47.29 0.31 1.88
N ALA A 141 -46.00 0.42 2.23
CA ALA A 141 -45.10 1.40 1.63
C ALA A 141 -43.69 0.84 1.45
N LEU A 142 -43.03 1.23 0.36
CA LEU A 142 -41.60 0.98 0.15
C LEU A 142 -40.82 2.17 0.73
N VAL A 143 -40.01 1.92 1.74
CA VAL A 143 -39.14 2.93 2.35
C VAL A 143 -37.69 2.53 2.12
N GLU A 144 -36.98 3.34 1.34
CA GLU A 144 -35.58 3.09 0.97
C GLU A 144 -34.60 3.93 1.81
N GLY A 145 -33.33 3.52 1.84
CA GLY A 145 -32.26 4.30 2.47
C GLY A 145 -32.15 4.15 3.98
N ILE A 146 -32.98 3.32 4.61
CA ILE A 146 -32.86 2.92 6.01
C ILE A 146 -32.50 1.44 6.13
N ASP A 147 -31.83 1.09 7.21
CA ASP A 147 -31.46 -0.29 7.51
C ASP A 147 -32.62 -1.07 8.18
N ARG A 148 -32.38 -2.35 8.48
CA ARG A 148 -33.37 -3.23 9.11
C ARG A 148 -33.91 -2.66 10.42
N ASP A 149 -33.03 -2.10 11.25
CA ASP A 149 -33.41 -1.58 12.55
C ASP A 149 -34.25 -0.29 12.39
N GLY A 150 -33.87 0.59 11.46
CA GLY A 150 -34.68 1.75 11.10
C GLY A 150 -36.08 1.39 10.58
N LEU A 151 -36.20 0.36 9.73
CA LEU A 151 -37.50 -0.13 9.25
C LEU A 151 -38.36 -0.66 10.39
N ARG A 152 -37.75 -1.41 11.30
CA ARG A 152 -38.43 -1.93 12.49
C ARG A 152 -38.96 -0.79 13.37
N ASP A 153 -38.15 0.21 13.62
CA ASP A 153 -38.54 1.36 14.45
C ASP A 153 -39.65 2.19 13.80
N LEU A 154 -39.62 2.35 12.48
CA LEU A 154 -40.69 3.00 11.73
C LEU A 154 -42.00 2.21 11.86
N ALA A 155 -41.97 0.89 11.67
CA ALA A 155 -43.15 0.04 11.82
C ALA A 155 -43.74 0.10 13.23
N LEU A 156 -42.88 0.12 14.26
CA LEU A 156 -43.32 0.30 15.66
C LEU A 156 -43.94 1.68 15.88
N THR A 157 -43.33 2.74 15.33
CA THR A 157 -43.83 4.12 15.44
C THR A 157 -45.21 4.27 14.78
N ILE A 158 -45.41 3.69 13.60
CA ILE A 158 -46.71 3.68 12.90
C ILE A 158 -47.77 2.97 13.75
N ARG A 159 -47.44 1.78 14.26
CA ARG A 159 -48.35 0.97 15.10
C ARG A 159 -48.78 1.72 16.36
N ASP A 160 -47.87 2.45 17.00
CA ASP A 160 -48.13 3.13 18.26
C ASP A 160 -48.94 4.45 18.08
N ARG A 161 -49.16 4.91 16.84
CA ARG A 161 -49.97 6.10 16.50
C ARG A 161 -51.43 5.78 16.13
N ASP A 162 -51.74 4.51 15.90
CA ASP A 162 -53.08 4.01 15.55
C ASP A 162 -53.83 3.44 16.77
N THR A 163 -53.38 3.78 17.99
CA THR A 163 -54.12 3.62 19.26
C THR A 163 -54.64 4.96 19.75
#